data_AF-A0A843WBK9-F1
#
_entry.id   AF-A0A843WBK9-F1
#
_cell.length_a   1.000
_cell.length_b   1.000
_cell.length_c   1.000
_cell.angle_alpha   90.00
_cell.angle_beta   90.00
_cell.angle_gamma   90.00
#
_symmetry.space_group_name_H-M   'P 1'
#
loop_
_entity.id
_entity.type
_entity.pdbx_description
1 polymer ?
#
loop_
_entity_poly.entity_id
_entity_poly.type
_entity_poly.pdbx_seq_one_letter_code
_entity_poly.pdbx_strand_id
1 'polypeptide(L)'
;ESLCHRWATGPWQERSQAAKRNGATHPEKNLHTSGSVSYATHSQKLHHELERASTFRELFDQTHKRKGTDDYVSESARTIAETYDRKMMDRYAEGTPQPDFWIRRLGSTQREGQGRAK
;
A
#
# COMPACT_ATOMS: atom_id res chain seq x y z
N GLU A 1 31.96 -21.26 -6.94
CA GLU A 1 30.65 -21.62 -7.53
C GLU A 1 29.81 -20.38 -7.78
N SER A 2 29.07 -20.33 -8.90
CA SER A 2 28.08 -19.28 -9.13
C SER A 2 26.77 -19.59 -8.41
N LEU A 3 25.99 -18.56 -8.10
CA LEU A 3 24.66 -18.72 -7.50
C LEU A 3 23.75 -19.60 -8.37
N CYS A 4 23.81 -19.44 -9.69
CA CYS A 4 23.06 -20.26 -10.64
C CYS A 4 23.40 -21.75 -10.49
N HIS A 5 24.68 -22.09 -10.32
CA HIS A 5 25.10 -23.47 -10.13
C HIS A 5 24.59 -24.05 -8.80
N ARG A 6 24.70 -23.27 -7.72
CA ARG A 6 24.22 -23.67 -6.38
C ARG A 6 22.72 -23.90 -6.36
N TRP A 7 21.94 -23.02 -7.00
CA TRP A 7 20.47 -23.14 -7.08
C TRP A 7 20.00 -24.25 -8.01
N ALA A 8 20.84 -24.68 -8.95
CA ALA A 8 20.57 -25.83 -9.81
C ALA A 8 20.82 -27.19 -9.13
N THR A 9 21.42 -27.22 -7.94
CA THR A 9 21.64 -28.48 -7.21
C THR A 9 20.33 -29.08 -6.70
N GLY A 10 20.25 -30.41 -6.66
CA GLY A 10 19.06 -31.17 -6.22
C GLY A 10 18.48 -30.69 -4.88
N PRO A 11 19.28 -30.47 -3.82
CA PRO A 11 18.77 -30.02 -2.53
C PRO A 11 18.04 -28.67 -2.58
N TRP A 12 18.51 -27.74 -3.42
CA TRP A 12 17.86 -26.43 -3.58
C TRP A 12 16.60 -26.50 -4.42
N GLN A 13 16.61 -27.33 -5.47
CA GLN A 13 15.42 -27.58 -6.28
C GLN A 13 14.30 -28.24 -5.47
N GLU A 14 14.63 -29.24 -4.65
CA GLU A 14 13.67 -29.90 -3.74
C GLU A 14 13.04 -28.91 -2.76
N ARG A 15 13.86 -28.05 -2.13
CA ARG A 15 13.37 -26.97 -1.26
C ARG A 15 12.46 -26.00 -2.00
N SER A 16 12.82 -25.60 -3.23
CA SER A 16 12.00 -24.73 -4.05
C SER A 16 10.64 -25.36 -4.40
N GLN A 17 10.64 -26.65 -4.75
CA GLN A 17 9.40 -27.36 -5.08
C GLN A 17 8.53 -27.60 -3.83
N ALA A 18 9.14 -27.89 -2.68
CA ALA A 18 8.43 -27.98 -1.41
C ALA A 18 7.78 -26.64 -1.03
N ALA A 19 8.51 -25.53 -1.15
CA ALA A 19 7.97 -24.19 -0.91
C ALA A 19 6.80 -23.88 -1.85
N LYS A 20 6.90 -24.25 -3.13
CA LYS A 20 5.81 -24.11 -4.11
C LYS A 20 4.56 -24.90 -3.71
N ARG A 21 4.73 -26.17 -3.29
CA ARG A 21 3.63 -27.04 -2.82
C ARG A 21 2.98 -26.49 -1.54
N ASN A 22 3.78 -26.08 -0.55
CA ASN A 22 3.30 -25.47 0.70
C ASN A 22 2.58 -24.14 0.44
N GLY A 23 2.99 -23.42 -0.59
CA GLY A 23 2.28 -22.24 -1.05
C GLY A 23 0.90 -22.55 -1.65
N ALA A 24 0.81 -23.62 -2.44
CA ALA A 24 -0.44 -24.04 -3.07
C ALA A 24 -1.50 -24.54 -2.07
N THR A 25 -1.11 -25.00 -0.88
CA THR A 25 -2.05 -25.40 0.18
C THR A 25 -2.74 -24.22 0.87
N HIS A 26 -2.24 -23.00 0.67
CA HIS A 26 -2.84 -21.77 1.20
C HIS A 26 -3.03 -20.73 0.08
N PRO A 27 -3.96 -20.98 -0.86
CA PRO A 27 -4.17 -20.09 -2.01
C PRO A 27 -4.50 -18.65 -1.59
N GLU A 28 -5.18 -18.45 -0.45
CA GLU A 28 -5.47 -17.11 0.07
C GLU A 28 -4.25 -16.38 0.67
N LYS A 29 -3.24 -17.11 1.14
CA LYS A 29 -2.03 -16.51 1.74
C LYS A 29 -0.95 -16.17 0.72
N ASN A 30 -1.05 -16.74 -0.48
CA ASN A 30 -0.04 -16.64 -1.54
C ASN A 30 -0.35 -15.58 -2.60
N LEU A 31 -1.22 -14.63 -2.28
CA LEU A 31 -1.61 -13.55 -3.20
C LEU A 31 -0.48 -12.54 -3.51
N HIS A 32 0.64 -12.61 -2.79
CA HIS A 32 1.79 -11.73 -3.00
C HIS A 32 2.96 -12.49 -3.61
N THR A 33 2.88 -12.69 -4.92
CA THR A 33 4.03 -13.02 -5.75
C THR A 33 4.42 -11.79 -6.58
N SER A 34 5.70 -11.43 -6.53
CA SER A 34 6.41 -10.39 -7.32
C SER A 34 6.04 -8.92 -7.12
N GLY A 35 7.00 -8.15 -6.57
CA GLY A 35 7.12 -6.70 -6.73
C GLY A 35 5.95 -5.87 -6.16
N SER A 36 5.89 -5.73 -4.85
CA SER A 36 4.92 -4.83 -4.21
C SER A 36 5.14 -3.39 -4.70
N VAL A 37 4.17 -2.85 -5.42
CA VAL A 37 4.15 -1.42 -5.77
C VAL A 37 4.05 -0.64 -4.47
N SER A 38 4.93 0.34 -4.26
CA SER A 38 4.95 1.10 -3.02
C SER A 38 3.68 1.94 -2.86
N TYR A 39 3.28 2.19 -1.61
CA TYR A 39 2.20 3.12 -1.28
C TYR A 39 2.37 4.48 -1.97
N ALA A 40 3.61 5.02 -1.96
CA ALA A 40 3.92 6.30 -2.61
C ALA A 40 3.60 6.29 -4.11
N THR A 41 3.88 5.18 -4.78
CA THR A 41 3.58 5.02 -6.21
C THR A 41 2.08 5.01 -6.46
N HIS A 42 1.31 4.29 -5.62
CA HIS A 42 -0.15 4.33 -5.69
C HIS A 42 -0.68 5.75 -5.45
N SER A 43 -0.16 6.45 -4.43
CA SER A 43 -0.61 7.80 -4.09
C SER A 43 -0.34 8.80 -5.21
N GLN A 44 0.80 8.73 -5.88
CA GLN A 44 1.09 9.59 -7.04
C GLN A 44 0.14 9.33 -8.20
N LYS A 45 -0.19 8.06 -8.48
CA LYS A 45 -1.16 7.71 -9.52
C LYS A 45 -2.54 8.26 -9.19
N LEU A 46 -3.00 8.04 -7.96
CA LEU A 46 -4.31 8.53 -7.53
C LEU A 46 -4.37 10.06 -7.47
N HIS A 47 -3.26 10.73 -7.12
CA HIS A 47 -3.17 12.19 -7.19
C HIS A 47 -3.36 12.70 -8.61
N HIS A 48 -2.74 12.05 -9.61
CA HIS A 48 -2.92 12.43 -11.01
C HIS A 48 -4.36 12.17 -11.50
N GLU A 49 -5.00 11.11 -11.02
CA GLU A 49 -6.40 10.78 -11.37
C GLU A 49 -7.41 11.75 -10.75
N LEU A 50 -7.18 12.19 -9.51
CA LEU A 50 -8.08 13.08 -8.78
C LEU A 50 -7.75 14.57 -8.92
N GLU A 51 -6.60 14.90 -9.52
CA GLU A 51 -6.02 16.26 -9.57
C GLU A 51 -5.86 16.94 -8.20
N ARG A 52 -5.80 16.13 -7.13
CA ARG A 52 -5.60 16.58 -5.74
C ARG A 52 -4.89 15.51 -4.92
N ALA A 53 -4.44 15.89 -3.73
CA ALA A 53 -3.96 14.91 -2.75
C ALA A 53 -5.05 13.88 -2.43
N SER A 54 -4.71 12.60 -2.62
CA SER A 54 -5.53 11.47 -2.20
C SER A 54 -5.45 11.29 -0.69
N THR A 55 -6.57 10.97 -0.05
CA THR A 55 -6.57 10.53 1.34
C THR A 55 -6.05 9.10 1.48
N PHE A 56 -5.63 8.73 2.69
CA PHE A 56 -5.26 7.34 2.99
C PHE A 56 -6.41 6.36 2.73
N ARG A 57 -7.65 6.80 3.00
CA ARG A 57 -8.84 5.97 2.79
C ARG A 57 -9.13 5.73 1.32
N GLU A 58 -9.05 6.77 0.49
CA GLU A 58 -9.25 6.62 -0.97
C GLU A 58 -8.20 5.69 -1.59
N LEU A 59 -6.96 5.78 -1.13
CA LEU A 59 -5.91 4.87 -1.61
C LEU A 59 -6.13 3.44 -1.15
N PHE A 60 -6.62 3.25 0.07
CA PHE A 60 -6.97 1.94 0.59
C PHE A 60 -8.07 1.31 -0.27
N ASP A 61 -9.16 2.04 -0.55
CA ASP A 61 -10.24 1.59 -1.41
C ASP A 61 -9.74 1.25 -2.82
N GLN A 62 -8.90 2.09 -3.43
CA GLN A 62 -8.33 1.84 -4.77
C GLN A 62 -7.53 0.52 -4.85
N THR A 63 -6.87 0.15 -3.76
CA THR A 63 -5.98 -1.03 -3.70
C THR A 63 -6.66 -2.28 -3.16
N HIS A 64 -7.76 -2.14 -2.42
CA HIS A 64 -8.44 -3.23 -1.73
C HIS A 64 -9.88 -3.45 -2.19
N LYS A 65 -10.37 -2.72 -3.20
CA LYS A 65 -11.59 -3.05 -3.95
C LYS A 65 -11.28 -3.75 -5.26
N ARG A 66 -12.19 -4.62 -5.69
CA ARG A 66 -12.09 -5.32 -6.97
C ARG A 66 -12.38 -4.33 -8.10
N LYS A 67 -11.61 -4.39 -9.18
CA LYS A 67 -11.81 -3.48 -10.32
C LYS A 67 -13.21 -3.66 -10.91
N GLY A 68 -13.92 -2.55 -11.10
CA GLY A 68 -15.26 -2.55 -11.69
C GLY A 68 -16.38 -2.95 -10.72
N THR A 69 -16.08 -3.21 -9.44
CA THR A 69 -17.08 -3.39 -8.39
C THR A 69 -16.73 -2.53 -7.18
N ASP A 70 -17.68 -2.36 -6.25
CA ASP A 70 -17.40 -1.70 -4.97
C ASP A 70 -17.04 -2.70 -3.86
N ASP A 71 -16.85 -3.97 -4.23
CA ASP A 71 -16.59 -5.05 -3.29
C ASP A 71 -15.11 -5.11 -2.90
N TYR A 72 -14.86 -5.36 -1.62
CA TYR A 72 -13.51 -5.60 -1.13
C TYR A 72 -12.94 -6.93 -1.64
N VAL A 73 -11.62 -6.95 -1.82
CA VAL A 73 -10.89 -8.15 -2.23
C VAL A 73 -10.97 -9.26 -1.17
N SER A 74 -11.17 -8.89 0.11
CA SER A 74 -11.35 -9.82 1.23
C SER A 74 -12.23 -9.23 2.34
N GLU A 75 -12.78 -10.11 3.18
CA GLU A 75 -13.53 -9.73 4.39
C GLU A 75 -12.66 -8.92 5.35
N SER A 76 -11.40 -9.30 5.52
CA SER A 76 -10.46 -8.57 6.37
C SER A 76 -10.25 -7.13 5.90
N ALA A 77 -10.17 -6.90 4.58
CA ALA A 77 -10.06 -5.54 4.04
C ALA A 77 -11.31 -4.72 4.35
N ARG A 78 -12.51 -5.31 4.24
CA ARG A 78 -13.76 -4.66 4.63
C ARG A 78 -13.76 -4.28 6.11
N THR A 79 -13.43 -5.22 6.99
CA THR A 79 -13.40 -4.98 8.45
C THR A 79 -12.40 -3.90 8.83
N ILE A 80 -11.23 -3.84 8.18
CA ILE A 80 -10.24 -2.77 8.40
C ILE A 80 -10.83 -1.41 8.01
N ALA A 81 -11.48 -1.34 6.84
CA ALA A 81 -12.10 -0.13 6.33
C ALA A 81 -13.21 0.38 7.28
N GLU A 82 -14.14 -0.49 7.68
CA GLU A 82 -15.22 -0.14 8.61
C GLU A 82 -14.69 0.28 9.99
N THR A 83 -13.66 -0.41 10.49
CA THR A 83 -13.03 -0.07 11.76
C THR A 83 -12.32 1.28 11.70
N TYR A 84 -11.67 1.58 10.58
CA TYR A 84 -11.05 2.89 10.34
C TYR A 84 -12.10 3.99 10.35
N ASP A 85 -13.21 3.82 9.62
CA ASP A 85 -14.29 4.82 9.57
C ASP A 85 -14.87 5.07 10.95
N ARG A 86 -15.21 4.00 11.68
CA ARG A 86 -15.73 4.12 13.04
C ARG A 86 -14.77 4.88 13.95
N LYS A 87 -13.48 4.53 13.93
CA LYS A 87 -12.47 5.25 14.72
C LYS A 87 -12.33 6.71 14.30
N MET A 88 -12.46 7.02 13.02
CA MET A 88 -12.43 8.40 12.55
C MET A 88 -13.67 9.18 13.02
N MET A 89 -14.86 8.58 12.95
CA MET A 89 -16.08 9.20 13.47
C MET A 89 -15.99 9.43 14.99
N ASP A 90 -15.48 8.45 15.75
CA ASP A 90 -15.31 8.56 17.20
C ASP A 90 -14.29 9.65 17.59
N ARG A 91 -13.24 9.84 16.77
CA ARG A 91 -12.12 10.77 17.06
C ARG A 91 -12.37 12.20 16.58
N TYR A 92 -13.21 12.37 15.56
CA TYR A 92 -13.41 13.63 14.85
C TYR A 92 -14.89 14.03 14.76
N ALA A 93 -15.72 13.58 15.72
CA ALA A 93 -17.09 14.05 15.86
C ALA A 93 -17.13 15.59 15.91
N GLU A 94 -17.82 16.17 14.93
CA GLU A 94 -18.03 17.61 14.69
C GLU A 94 -16.77 18.45 14.41
N GLY A 95 -16.47 18.60 13.11
CA GLY A 95 -15.85 19.83 12.58
C GLY A 95 -14.32 19.86 12.47
N THR A 96 -13.59 18.81 12.84
CA THR A 96 -12.13 18.78 12.69
C THR A 96 -11.70 18.05 11.42
N PRO A 97 -10.72 18.57 10.65
CA PRO A 97 -10.26 17.93 9.43
C PRO A 97 -9.69 16.54 9.71
N GLN A 98 -10.00 15.60 8.82
CA GLN A 98 -9.44 14.25 8.83
C GLN A 98 -7.88 14.30 8.90
N PRO A 99 -7.22 13.29 9.49
CA PRO A 99 -5.78 13.29 9.74
C PRO A 99 -4.89 13.29 8.48
N ASP A 100 -5.47 13.28 7.28
CA ASP A 100 -4.81 13.50 5.97
C ASP A 100 -4.03 14.83 5.89
N PHE A 101 -4.20 15.74 6.86
CA PHE A 101 -3.41 16.98 6.96
C PHE A 101 -1.89 16.78 7.18
N TRP A 102 -1.42 15.57 7.52
CA TRP A 102 0.03 15.30 7.69
C TRP A 102 0.85 15.51 6.42
N ILE A 103 0.23 15.54 5.23
CA ILE A 103 0.91 15.86 3.97
C ILE A 103 1.41 17.31 3.94
N ARG A 104 0.78 18.24 4.67
CA ARG A 104 1.20 19.67 4.69
C ARG A 104 2.25 19.99 5.76
N ARG A 105 2.44 19.14 6.78
CA ARG A 105 3.43 19.38 7.87
C ARG A 105 4.82 18.83 7.55
N LEU A 106 4.94 17.83 6.67
CA LEU A 106 6.24 17.25 6.27
C LEU A 106 6.80 17.85 4.96
N GLY A 107 6.01 18.64 4.22
CA GLY A 107 6.43 19.30 2.97
C GLY A 107 6.92 20.74 3.12
N SER A 108 6.87 21.34 4.32
CA SER A 108 7.29 22.73 4.55
C SER A 108 8.70 22.87 5.12
N THR A 109 9.61 21.94 4.80
CA THR A 109 11.05 22.11 5.01
C THR A 109 11.78 22.06 3.68
N GLN A 110 11.51 23.03 2.80
CA GLN A 110 12.44 23.35 1.72
C GLN A 110 12.57 24.87 1.51
N ARG A 111 13.65 25.38 2.10
CA ARG A 111 14.48 26.53 1.69
C ARG A 111 13.80 27.89 1.58
N GLU A 112 13.88 28.67 2.67
CA GLU A 112 14.11 30.11 2.54
C GLU A 112 15.49 30.30 1.89
N GLY A 113 15.47 30.56 0.58
CA GLY A 113 16.65 31.03 -0.14
C GLY A 113 17.01 32.42 0.38
N GLN A 114 18.23 32.55 0.92
CA GLN A 114 18.88 33.83 1.12
C GLN A 114 18.88 34.61 -0.20
N GLY A 115 18.10 35.68 -0.25
CA GLY A 115 18.24 36.71 -1.28
C GLY A 115 19.53 37.48 -1.03
N ARG A 116 20.56 37.20 -1.83
CA ARG A 116 21.74 38.06 -1.94
C ARG A 116 21.37 39.26 -2.83
N ALA A 117 21.17 40.42 -2.21
CA ALA A 117 21.12 41.69 -2.92
C ALA A 117 22.51 42.03 -3.49
N LYS A 118 22.49 42.73 -4.64
CA LYS A 118 23.64 43.15 -5.43
C LYS A 118 24.56 44.11 -4.67
#